data_AF-A0A7K0U995-F1
#
_entry.id   AF-A0A7K0U995-F1
#
_cell.length_a   1.000
_cell.length_b   1.000
_cell.length_c   1.000
_cell.angle_alpha   90.00
_cell.angle_beta   90.00
_cell.angle_gamma   90.00
#
_symmetry.space_group_name_H-M   'P 1'
#
loop_
_entity.id
_entity.type
_entity.pdbx_description
1 polymer ?
#
loop_
_entity_poly.entity_id
_entity_poly.type
_entity_poly.pdbx_seq_one_letter_code
_entity_poly.pdbx_strand_id
1 'polypeptide(L)'
;MRFLENVIADIDVALTRDPAARNRIEVMLAYPGVHALWAYRVSHFLWNHRLKLIARVLSNWSRSATGIEIHPGAKIGRRFFIDHGMGVVIGESAIIGDDVMIYHDVTLGARGFDLGKRHPTIENDVIIGAGARVLGNITIGQRAIIGANSVILKDVPARGERDASELFMI
;
A
#
# COMPACT_ATOMS: atom_id res chain seq x y z
N MET A 1 17.94 11.94 7.24
CA MET A 1 17.41 12.73 6.11
C MET A 1 16.33 11.97 5.33
N ARG A 2 16.51 10.70 4.90
CA ARG A 2 15.49 9.92 4.16
C ARG A 2 14.09 9.75 4.77
N PHE A 3 13.93 9.75 6.10
CA PHE A 3 12.60 9.55 6.73
C PHE A 3 11.68 10.77 6.57
N LEU A 4 12.18 11.98 6.84
CA LEU A 4 11.41 13.21 6.73
C LEU A 4 11.03 13.54 5.28
N GLU A 5 11.93 13.25 4.34
CA GLU A 5 11.65 13.36 2.90
C GLU A 5 10.48 12.47 2.46
N ASN A 6 10.37 11.27 3.05
CA ASN A 6 9.26 10.38 2.77
C ASN A 6 7.94 10.90 3.36
N VAL A 7 7.96 11.51 4.55
CA VAL A 7 6.75 12.05 5.19
C VAL A 7 6.11 13.15 4.34
N ILE A 8 6.91 14.10 3.85
CA ILE A 8 6.40 15.19 3.00
C ILE A 8 5.90 14.64 1.66
N ALA A 9 6.64 13.70 1.06
CA ALA A 9 6.22 13.06 -0.18
C ALA A 9 4.90 12.29 -0.04
N ASP A 10 4.67 11.62 1.10
CA ASP A 10 3.41 10.90 1.37
C ASP A 10 2.22 11.87 1.44
N ILE A 11 2.40 13.06 2.03
CA ILE A 11 1.38 14.13 2.07
C ILE A 11 1.12 14.70 0.68
N ASP A 12 2.18 15.05 -0.05
CA ASP A 12 2.08 15.70 -1.36
C ASP A 12 1.42 14.79 -2.41
N VAL A 13 1.66 13.48 -2.31
CA VAL A 13 1.00 12.50 -3.18
C VAL A 13 -0.48 12.42 -2.89
N ALA A 14 -0.90 12.39 -1.63
CA ALA A 14 -2.32 12.42 -1.29
C ALA A 14 -3.00 13.67 -1.86
N LEU A 15 -2.38 14.85 -1.73
CA LEU A 15 -2.89 16.09 -2.33
C LEU A 15 -2.99 16.05 -3.86
N THR A 16 -2.09 15.34 -4.52
CA THR A 16 -2.07 15.25 -5.97
C THR A 16 -3.05 14.20 -6.51
N ARG A 17 -3.30 13.14 -5.73
CA ARG A 17 -4.08 11.97 -6.15
C ARG A 17 -5.52 11.98 -5.69
N ASP A 18 -5.83 12.68 -4.60
CA ASP A 18 -7.19 12.81 -4.07
C ASP A 18 -7.74 14.22 -4.34
N PRO A 19 -8.72 14.36 -5.25
CA PRO A 19 -9.37 15.65 -5.53
C PRO A 19 -10.07 16.28 -4.32
N ALA A 20 -10.39 15.51 -3.27
CA ALA A 20 -11.01 16.01 -2.05
C ALA A 20 -10.00 16.66 -1.08
N ALA A 21 -8.70 16.40 -1.25
CA ALA A 21 -7.67 16.93 -0.37
C ALA A 21 -7.45 18.43 -0.61
N ARG A 22 -7.73 19.28 0.40
CA ARG A 22 -7.68 20.74 0.21
C ARG A 22 -6.31 21.34 0.52
N ASN A 23 -5.59 20.79 1.49
CA ASN A 23 -4.29 21.30 1.93
C ASN A 23 -3.48 20.28 2.75
N ARG A 24 -2.18 20.55 2.92
CA ARG A 24 -1.25 19.67 3.65
C ARG A 24 -1.63 19.41 5.10
N ILE A 25 -2.21 20.40 5.79
CA ILE A 25 -2.57 20.27 7.21
C ILE A 25 -3.73 19.28 7.36
N GLU A 26 -4.74 19.40 6.51
CA GLU A 26 -5.84 18.44 6.45
C GLU A 26 -5.34 17.02 6.18
N VAL A 27 -4.49 16.84 5.16
CA VAL A 27 -3.92 15.52 4.87
C VAL A 27 -3.14 14.97 6.06
N MET A 28 -2.28 15.79 6.65
CA MET A 28 -1.47 15.40 7.80
C MET A 28 -2.33 14.97 9.01
N LEU A 29 -3.47 15.62 9.24
CA LEU A 29 -4.28 15.39 10.45
C LEU A 29 -5.43 14.40 10.25
N ALA A 30 -5.93 14.22 9.02
CA ALA A 30 -7.20 13.55 8.77
C ALA A 30 -7.14 12.39 7.78
N TYR A 31 -5.96 11.99 7.26
CA TYR A 31 -5.85 10.91 6.27
C TYR A 31 -5.31 9.62 6.91
N PRO A 32 -6.17 8.60 7.17
CA PRO A 32 -5.74 7.36 7.79
C PRO A 32 -4.70 6.59 6.95
N GLY A 33 -4.78 6.68 5.62
CA GLY A 33 -3.79 6.10 4.70
C GLY A 33 -2.38 6.62 4.94
N VAL A 34 -2.25 7.94 5.14
CA VAL A 34 -0.99 8.61 5.45
C VAL A 34 -0.49 8.20 6.85
N HIS A 35 -1.38 8.19 7.84
CA HIS A 35 -1.04 7.78 9.21
C HIS A 35 -0.55 6.33 9.29
N ALA A 36 -1.23 5.41 8.60
CA ALA A 36 -0.84 4.01 8.51
C ALA A 36 0.54 3.84 7.86
N LEU A 37 0.82 4.60 6.81
CA LEU A 37 2.11 4.56 6.13
C LEU A 37 3.26 5.06 7.02
N TRP A 38 3.05 6.13 7.80
CA TRP A 38 4.05 6.60 8.75
C TRP A 38 4.33 5.58 9.87
N ALA A 39 3.27 5.02 10.45
CA ALA A 39 3.39 3.96 11.46
C ALA A 39 4.08 2.72 10.89
N TYR A 40 3.80 2.35 9.64
CA TYR A 40 4.53 1.31 8.92
C TYR A 40 6.01 1.66 8.78
N ARG A 41 6.39 2.88 8.37
CA ARG A 41 7.82 3.24 8.18
C ARG A 41 8.61 3.10 9.47
N VAL A 42 8.03 3.47 10.62
CA VAL A 42 8.61 3.25 11.96
C VAL A 42 8.65 1.75 12.30
N SER A 43 7.55 1.03 12.09
CA SER A 43 7.46 -0.42 12.35
C SER A 43 8.47 -1.21 11.51
N HIS A 44 8.63 -0.85 10.23
CA HIS A 44 9.58 -1.45 9.28
C HIS A 44 11.02 -1.20 9.71
N PHE A 45 11.33 0.03 10.18
CA PHE A 45 12.62 0.32 10.78
C PHE A 45 12.89 -0.61 11.98
N LEU A 46 11.97 -0.69 12.94
CA LEU A 46 12.10 -1.57 14.12
C LEU A 46 12.27 -3.04 13.73
N TRP A 47 11.50 -3.50 12.74
CA TRP A 47 11.56 -4.87 12.21
C TRP A 47 12.95 -5.22 11.68
N ASN A 48 13.55 -4.32 10.90
CA ASN A 48 14.89 -4.50 10.34
C ASN A 48 16.01 -4.39 11.39
N HIS A 49 15.74 -3.77 12.54
CA HIS A 49 16.66 -3.69 13.69
C HIS A 49 16.45 -4.81 14.72
N ARG A 50 15.81 -5.92 14.30
CA ARG A 50 15.53 -7.12 15.12
C ARG A 50 14.57 -6.88 16.30
N LEU A 51 13.95 -5.71 16.41
CA LEU A 51 12.90 -5.39 17.40
C LEU A 51 11.51 -5.85 16.93
N LYS A 52 11.42 -7.14 16.54
CA LYS A 52 10.24 -7.68 15.82
C LYS A 52 8.95 -7.60 16.63
N LEU A 53 9.00 -7.87 17.94
CA LEU A 53 7.80 -7.81 18.79
C LEU A 53 7.24 -6.39 18.85
N ILE A 54 8.11 -5.39 19.07
CA ILE A 54 7.71 -3.97 19.13
C ILE A 54 7.12 -3.53 17.79
N ALA A 55 7.77 -3.91 16.68
CA ALA A 55 7.26 -3.65 15.34
C ALA A 55 5.85 -4.25 15.13
N ARG A 56 5.59 -5.47 15.60
CA ARG A 56 4.27 -6.11 15.48
C ARG A 56 3.21 -5.45 16.36
N VAL A 57 3.55 -5.09 17.60
CA VAL A 57 2.64 -4.35 18.49
C VAL A 57 2.26 -3.00 17.87
N LEU A 58 3.25 -2.24 17.38
CA LEU A 58 3.01 -0.95 16.72
C LEU A 58 2.16 -1.11 15.46
N SER A 59 2.44 -2.11 14.61
CA SER A 59 1.62 -2.36 13.41
C SER A 59 0.17 -2.71 13.74
N ASN A 60 -0.07 -3.47 14.82
CA ASN A 60 -1.43 -3.81 15.26
C ASN A 60 -2.16 -2.61 15.86
N TRP A 61 -1.45 -1.76 16.62
CA TRP A 61 -2.04 -0.52 17.12
C TRP A 61 -2.43 0.41 15.97
N SER A 62 -1.55 0.58 14.98
CA SER A 62 -1.86 1.32 13.75
C SER A 62 -3.07 0.75 13.03
N ARG A 63 -3.16 -0.58 12.89
CA ARG A 63 -4.33 -1.26 12.31
C ARG A 63 -5.62 -0.92 13.06
N SER A 64 -5.60 -0.98 14.39
CA SER A 64 -6.78 -0.63 15.20
C SER A 64 -7.18 0.84 15.07
N ALA A 65 -6.21 1.75 14.92
CA ALA A 65 -6.48 3.19 14.81
C ALA A 65 -6.93 3.63 13.40
N THR A 66 -6.45 2.96 12.35
CA THR A 66 -6.63 3.38 10.95
C THR A 66 -7.50 2.44 10.12
N GLY A 67 -7.71 1.20 10.58
CA GLY A 67 -8.35 0.11 9.82
C GLY A 67 -7.50 -0.46 8.68
N ILE A 68 -6.22 -0.08 8.58
CA ILE A 68 -5.28 -0.52 7.56
C ILE A 68 -4.23 -1.43 8.18
N GLU A 69 -4.10 -2.66 7.68
CA GLU A 69 -3.08 -3.60 8.12
C GLU A 69 -1.88 -3.59 7.17
N ILE A 70 -0.72 -3.20 7.69
CA ILE A 70 0.55 -3.29 6.95
C ILE A 70 1.54 -4.09 7.79
N HIS A 71 1.95 -5.26 7.30
CA HIS A 71 2.95 -6.06 8.00
C HIS A 71 4.32 -5.34 7.97
N PRO A 72 5.05 -5.23 9.11
CA PRO A 72 6.34 -4.53 9.16
C PRO A 72 7.40 -5.10 8.22
N GLY A 73 7.30 -6.38 7.84
CA GLY A 73 8.20 -7.03 6.91
C GLY A 73 8.02 -6.64 5.43
N ALA A 74 6.88 -6.03 5.07
CA ALA A 74 6.61 -5.63 3.69
C ALA A 74 7.64 -4.59 3.23
N LYS A 75 7.88 -4.49 1.93
CA LYS A 75 8.76 -3.48 1.33
C LYS A 75 7.93 -2.54 0.49
N ILE A 76 7.91 -1.26 0.85
CA ILE A 76 7.09 -0.25 0.18
C ILE A 76 7.99 0.88 -0.33
N GLY A 77 7.82 1.22 -1.61
CA GLY A 77 8.50 2.30 -2.29
C GLY A 77 8.06 3.69 -1.83
N ARG A 78 8.36 4.67 -2.68
CA ARG A 78 8.03 6.09 -2.51
C ARG A 78 6.67 6.39 -3.12
N ARG A 79 5.99 7.41 -2.59
CA ARG A 79 4.75 7.92 -3.18
C ARG A 79 3.65 6.85 -3.30
N PHE A 80 3.66 5.90 -2.37
CA PHE A 80 2.59 4.92 -2.23
C PHE A 80 1.38 5.61 -1.60
N PHE A 81 0.22 5.48 -2.23
CA PHE A 81 -1.01 6.11 -1.77
C PHE A 81 -2.07 5.07 -1.44
N ILE A 82 -2.65 5.19 -0.24
CA ILE A 82 -3.78 4.38 0.20
C ILE A 82 -4.97 5.31 0.32
N ASP A 83 -5.90 5.20 -0.62
CA ASP A 83 -7.12 5.98 -0.61
C ASP A 83 -8.26 5.22 0.06
N HIS A 84 -9.01 5.90 0.92
CA HIS A 84 -10.10 5.32 1.70
C HIS A 84 -9.76 4.03 2.48
N GLY A 85 -8.49 3.80 2.83
CA GLY A 85 -7.88 2.49 3.12
C GLY A 85 -8.49 1.49 4.12
N MET A 86 -9.68 1.71 4.67
CA MET A 86 -10.40 0.75 5.49
C MET A 86 -10.42 -0.64 4.87
N GLY A 87 -10.02 -1.66 5.64
CA GLY A 87 -9.98 -3.05 5.18
C GLY A 87 -8.77 -3.42 4.33
N VAL A 88 -7.85 -2.49 4.06
CA VAL A 88 -6.61 -2.82 3.35
C VAL A 88 -5.74 -3.77 4.18
N VAL A 89 -5.23 -4.82 3.53
CA VAL A 89 -4.33 -5.81 4.13
C VAL A 89 -3.09 -6.02 3.25
N ILE A 90 -1.90 -5.69 3.78
CA ILE A 90 -0.61 -5.87 3.10
C ILE A 90 0.25 -6.86 3.88
N GLY A 91 0.47 -8.03 3.29
CA GLY A 91 1.16 -9.13 3.94
C GLY A 91 2.69 -9.01 4.00
N GLU A 92 3.31 -9.88 4.81
CA GLU A 92 4.71 -9.79 5.24
C GLU A 92 5.74 -9.68 4.12
N SER A 93 5.59 -10.46 3.06
CA SER A 93 6.58 -10.52 1.97
C SER A 93 6.14 -9.76 0.74
N ALA A 94 5.14 -8.88 0.87
CA ALA A 94 4.71 -8.01 -0.22
C ALA A 94 5.83 -7.03 -0.58
N ILE A 95 5.99 -6.79 -1.87
CA ILE A 95 6.90 -5.77 -2.41
C ILE A 95 6.03 -4.82 -3.21
N ILE A 96 6.08 -3.53 -2.90
CA ILE A 96 5.30 -2.49 -3.56
C ILE A 96 6.30 -1.46 -4.08
N GLY A 97 6.23 -1.18 -5.38
CA GLY A 97 7.04 -0.19 -6.07
C GLY A 97 6.68 1.25 -5.73
N ASP A 98 7.18 2.16 -6.54
CA ASP A 98 6.92 3.60 -6.44
C ASP A 98 5.61 3.97 -7.15
N ASP A 99 4.95 5.04 -6.69
CA ASP A 99 3.75 5.63 -7.33
C ASP A 99 2.56 4.67 -7.46
N VAL A 100 2.52 3.64 -6.61
CA VAL A 100 1.39 2.71 -6.52
C VAL A 100 0.26 3.37 -5.74
N MET A 101 -0.97 3.16 -6.21
CA MET A 101 -2.19 3.57 -5.53
C MET A 101 -3.07 2.35 -5.27
N ILE A 102 -3.59 2.23 -4.04
CA ILE A 102 -4.58 1.22 -3.69
C ILE A 102 -5.77 1.87 -3.01
N TYR A 103 -6.96 1.34 -3.28
CA TYR A 103 -8.19 1.75 -2.62
C TYR A 103 -8.52 0.86 -1.41
N HIS A 104 -9.64 1.15 -0.77
CA HIS A 104 -10.18 0.41 0.36
C HIS A 104 -10.41 -1.08 0.08
N ASP A 105 -10.40 -1.90 1.13
CA ASP A 105 -10.64 -3.36 1.09
C ASP A 105 -9.70 -4.17 0.16
N VAL A 106 -8.58 -3.58 -0.28
CA VAL A 106 -7.57 -4.28 -1.07
C VAL A 106 -6.76 -5.24 -0.21
N THR A 107 -6.60 -6.49 -0.67
CA THR A 107 -5.75 -7.50 -0.02
C THR A 107 -4.57 -7.89 -0.91
N LEU A 108 -3.35 -7.68 -0.41
CA LEU A 108 -2.10 -8.24 -0.95
C LEU A 108 -1.68 -9.44 -0.10
N GLY A 109 -2.30 -10.58 -0.39
CA GLY A 109 -2.34 -11.75 0.48
C GLY A 109 -1.47 -12.92 0.01
N ALA A 110 -1.28 -13.90 0.90
CA ALA A 110 -0.63 -15.15 0.56
C ALA A 110 -1.60 -16.12 -0.13
N ARG A 111 -1.06 -17.05 -0.92
CA ARG A 111 -1.78 -18.22 -1.42
C ARG A 111 -1.08 -19.47 -0.90
N GLY A 112 -1.72 -20.21 0.01
CA GLY A 112 -1.13 -21.39 0.66
C GLY A 112 -0.27 -21.09 1.89
N PHE A 113 0.44 -22.11 2.38
CA PHE A 113 1.22 -22.09 3.63
C PHE A 113 2.73 -22.03 3.41
N ASP A 114 3.18 -21.68 2.20
CA ASP A 114 4.60 -21.65 1.87
C ASP A 114 5.37 -20.69 2.77
N LEU A 115 6.55 -21.11 3.22
CA LEU A 115 7.44 -20.28 4.00
C LEU A 115 8.22 -19.33 3.08
N GLY A 116 8.40 -18.08 3.51
CA GLY A 116 9.16 -17.07 2.76
C GLY A 116 8.32 -16.14 1.87
N LYS A 117 8.76 -15.94 0.62
CA LYS A 117 8.13 -15.03 -0.35
C LYS A 117 6.86 -15.68 -0.91
N ARG A 118 5.71 -15.16 -0.47
CA ARG A 118 4.36 -15.74 -0.71
C ARG A 118 3.28 -14.70 -1.00
N HIS A 119 3.63 -13.42 -0.89
CA HIS A 119 2.74 -12.30 -1.19
C HIS A 119 3.15 -11.63 -2.51
N PRO A 120 2.30 -10.78 -3.09
CA PRO A 120 2.55 -10.21 -4.41
C PRO A 120 3.76 -9.28 -4.47
N THR A 121 4.24 -9.08 -5.69
CA THR A 121 5.10 -7.96 -6.08
C THR A 121 4.27 -7.03 -6.95
N ILE A 122 4.14 -5.77 -6.54
CA ILE A 122 3.44 -4.72 -7.25
C ILE A 122 4.51 -3.80 -7.81
N GLU A 123 4.64 -3.73 -9.13
CA GLU A 123 5.59 -2.84 -9.79
C GLU A 123 5.12 -1.37 -9.72
N ASN A 124 5.92 -0.47 -10.30
CA ASN A 124 5.66 0.95 -10.21
C ASN A 124 4.36 1.33 -10.92
N ASP A 125 3.77 2.46 -10.51
CA ASP A 125 2.64 3.09 -11.19
C ASP A 125 1.36 2.24 -11.28
N VAL A 126 1.26 1.16 -10.52
CA VAL A 126 0.07 0.29 -10.49
C VAL A 126 -1.07 0.96 -9.73
N ILE A 127 -2.30 0.79 -10.21
CA ILE A 127 -3.53 1.16 -9.50
C ILE A 127 -4.32 -0.11 -9.18
N ILE A 128 -4.72 -0.27 -7.92
CA ILE A 128 -5.54 -1.40 -7.47
C ILE A 128 -6.87 -0.88 -6.94
N GLY A 129 -7.94 -1.17 -7.68
CA GLY A 129 -9.32 -0.82 -7.37
C GLY A 129 -9.83 -1.43 -6.06
N ALA A 130 -10.89 -0.82 -5.53
CA ALA A 130 -11.47 -1.19 -4.24
C ALA A 130 -11.86 -2.68 -4.15
N GLY A 131 -11.61 -3.31 -2.99
CA GLY A 131 -12.00 -4.71 -2.74
C GLY A 131 -11.22 -5.77 -3.52
N ALA A 132 -10.19 -5.39 -4.29
CA ALA A 132 -9.42 -6.35 -5.08
C ALA A 132 -8.52 -7.24 -4.20
N ARG A 133 -8.39 -8.50 -4.59
CA ARG A 133 -7.61 -9.54 -3.90
C ARG A 133 -6.50 -10.02 -4.80
N VAL A 134 -5.26 -9.64 -4.50
CA VAL A 134 -4.06 -10.09 -5.22
C VAL A 134 -3.34 -11.10 -4.33
N LEU A 135 -3.34 -12.37 -4.74
CA LEU A 135 -2.98 -13.48 -3.86
C LEU A 135 -1.85 -14.33 -4.42
N GLY A 136 -0.82 -14.55 -3.60
CA GLY A 136 0.33 -15.41 -3.90
C GLY A 136 1.58 -14.63 -4.32
N ASN A 137 2.67 -15.37 -4.55
CA ASN A 137 3.91 -14.82 -5.11
C ASN A 137 3.77 -14.60 -6.62
N ILE A 138 2.99 -13.58 -6.99
CA ILE A 138 2.73 -13.15 -8.36
C ILE A 138 3.18 -11.70 -8.55
N THR A 139 3.37 -11.29 -9.80
CA THR A 139 3.79 -9.95 -10.18
C THR A 139 2.66 -9.20 -10.88
N ILE A 140 2.38 -7.99 -10.41
CA ILE A 140 1.52 -7.02 -11.09
C ILE A 140 2.43 -6.01 -11.78
N GLY A 141 2.49 -6.11 -13.11
CA GLY A 141 3.42 -5.36 -13.94
C GLY A 141 3.19 -3.85 -13.93
N GLN A 142 4.23 -3.10 -14.28
CA GLN A 142 4.25 -1.65 -14.22
C GLN A 142 3.06 -1.03 -14.98
N ARG A 143 2.46 0.01 -14.38
CA ARG A 143 1.26 0.72 -14.90
C ARG A 143 0.02 -0.16 -15.07
N ALA A 144 0.01 -1.40 -14.58
CA ALA A 144 -1.19 -2.22 -14.61
C ALA A 144 -2.31 -1.59 -13.77
N ILE A 145 -3.53 -1.86 -14.17
CA ILE A 145 -4.75 -1.39 -13.52
C ILE A 145 -5.57 -2.62 -13.17
N ILE A 146 -5.84 -2.80 -11.88
CA ILE A 146 -6.66 -3.88 -11.36
C ILE A 146 -8.04 -3.32 -11.03
N GLY A 147 -9.07 -3.84 -11.69
CA GLY A 147 -10.45 -3.42 -11.45
C GLY A 147 -10.94 -3.76 -10.05
N ALA A 148 -11.90 -2.99 -9.55
CA ALA A 148 -12.53 -3.23 -8.25
C ALA A 148 -13.08 -4.66 -8.13
N ASN A 149 -13.00 -5.25 -6.93
CA ASN A 149 -13.42 -6.60 -6.56
C ASN A 149 -12.77 -7.75 -7.35
N SER A 150 -11.76 -7.48 -8.17
CA SER A 150 -11.04 -8.51 -8.93
C SER A 150 -10.31 -9.48 -8.00
N VAL A 151 -10.22 -10.76 -8.40
CA VAL A 151 -9.37 -11.76 -7.74
C VAL A 151 -8.25 -12.15 -8.70
N ILE A 152 -7.03 -11.75 -8.36
CA ILE A 152 -5.83 -11.95 -9.18
C ILE A 152 -4.98 -13.06 -8.58
N LEU A 153 -4.82 -14.15 -9.34
CA LEU A 153 -4.11 -15.37 -8.93
C LEU A 153 -2.92 -15.72 -9.83
N LYS A 154 -2.64 -14.88 -10.82
CA LYS A 154 -1.58 -15.03 -11.82
C LYS A 154 -0.96 -13.67 -12.11
N ASP A 155 0.24 -13.68 -12.69
CA ASP A 155 0.92 -12.47 -13.10
C ASP A 155 0.07 -11.64 -14.08
N VAL A 156 0.15 -10.33 -13.93
CA VAL A 156 -0.47 -9.35 -14.83
C VAL A 156 0.65 -8.62 -15.57
N PRO A 157 0.68 -8.62 -16.91
CA PRO A 157 1.74 -7.97 -17.66
C PRO A 157 1.70 -6.44 -17.48
N ALA A 158 2.84 -5.79 -17.71
CA ALA A 158 2.92 -4.34 -17.73
C ALA A 158 2.04 -3.74 -18.84
N ARG A 159 1.52 -2.52 -18.60
CA ARG A 159 0.75 -1.75 -19.58
C ARG A 159 1.55 -0.59 -20.16
N GLY A 160 1.11 -0.13 -21.33
CA GLY A 160 1.61 1.07 -22.01
C GLY A 160 1.15 2.37 -21.33
N GLU A 161 0.74 3.37 -22.12
CA GLU A 161 0.23 4.64 -21.59
C GLU A 161 -1.09 4.46 -20.83
N ARG A 162 -1.30 5.29 -19.80
CA ARG A 162 -2.50 5.28 -18.95
C ARG A 162 -3.60 6.12 -19.60
N ASP A 163 -4.81 5.57 -19.65
CA ASP A 163 -6.02 6.36 -19.91
C ASP A 163 -6.50 6.98 -18.59
N ALA A 164 -6.68 8.30 -18.58
CA ALA A 164 -7.11 9.03 -17.39
C ALA A 164 -8.53 8.65 -16.91
N SER A 165 -9.35 8.09 -17.81
CA SER A 165 -10.71 7.63 -17.49
C SER A 165 -10.75 6.37 -16.59
N GLU A 166 -9.64 5.63 -16.49
CA GLU A 166 -9.52 4.42 -15.65
C GLU A 166 -9.13 4.75 -14.18
N LEU A 167 -8.99 6.03 -13.79
CA LEU A 167 -8.50 6.42 -12.46
C LEU A 167 -9.51 6.31 -11.31
N PHE A 168 -10.81 6.20 -11.59
CA PHE A 168 -11.85 6.08 -10.57
C PHE A 168 -12.39 4.64 -10.50
N MET A 169 -11.85 3.86 -9.56
CA MET A 169 -12.26 2.47 -9.29
C MET A 169 -12.54 2.28 -7.79
N ILE A 170 -13.40 3.15 -7.25
CA ILE A 170 -14.03 3.04 -5.92
C ILE A 170 -15.33 2.27 -6.07
#